data_AF-A0A9Q0U199-F1
#
_entry.id   AF-A0A9Q0U199-F1
#
_cell.length_a   1.000
_cell.length_b   1.000
_cell.length_c   1.000
_cell.angle_alpha   90.00
_cell.angle_beta   90.00
_cell.angle_gamma   90.00
#
_symmetry.space_group_name_H-M   'P 1'
#
loop_
_entity.id
_entity.type
_entity.pdbx_description
1 polymer ?
#
loop_
_entity_poly.entity_id
_entity_poly.type
_entity_poly.pdbx_seq_one_letter_code
_entity_poly.pdbx_strand_id
1 'polypeptide(L)' 'MGQSSPFLRADIKVFLQGNSQAKFTPRAIARIMHGIASPAYPSTTWSRTHFWGRYTQIDFQVVMEAAKVELMNFAGKDAL' A
#
# COMPACT_ATOMS: atom_id res chain seq x y z
N MET A 1 -9.49 -17.42 -10.25
CA MET A 1 -10.15 -16.09 -10.18
C MET A 1 -9.28 -15.17 -9.33
N GLY A 2 -8.55 -14.23 -9.95
CA GLY A 2 -7.78 -13.22 -9.22
C GLY A 2 -8.76 -12.24 -8.57
N GLN A 3 -8.91 -12.30 -7.25
CA GLN A 3 -9.79 -11.40 -6.50
C GLN A 3 -9.15 -10.02 -6.40
N SER A 4 -9.22 -9.23 -7.46
CA SER A 4 -8.89 -7.81 -7.41
C SER A 4 -10.07 -7.08 -6.75
N SER A 5 -9.91 -6.68 -5.48
CA SER A 5 -10.93 -5.86 -4.82
C SER A 5 -11.09 -4.53 -5.57
N PRO A 6 -12.32 -4.09 -5.89
CA PRO A 6 -12.56 -2.82 -6.57
C PRO A 6 -12.07 -1.62 -5.73
N PHE A 7 -11.94 -1.80 -4.42
CA PHE A 7 -11.48 -0.75 -3.49
C PHE A 7 -9.96 -0.72 -3.30
N LEU A 8 -9.21 -1.73 -3.77
CA LEU A 8 -7.77 -1.84 -3.53
C LEU A 8 -7.00 -0.59 -3.95
N ARG A 9 -7.22 -0.13 -5.17
CA ARG A 9 -6.51 1.04 -5.72
C ARG A 9 -6.91 2.34 -5.00
N ALA A 10 -8.20 2.48 -4.67
CA ALA A 10 -8.70 3.63 -3.92
C ALA A 10 -8.09 3.69 -2.51
N ASP A 11 -8.05 2.55 -1.82
CA ASP A 11 -7.45 2.44 -0.48
C ASP A 11 -5.95 2.73 -0.52
N ILE A 12 -5.22 2.24 -1.52
CA ILE A 12 -3.79 2.56 -1.71
C ILE A 12 -3.59 4.07 -1.89
N LYS A 13 -4.45 4.71 -2.69
CA LYS A 13 -4.37 6.16 -2.92
C LYS A 13 -4.62 6.96 -1.63
N VAL A 14 -5.65 6.59 -0.85
CA VAL A 14 -5.92 7.23 0.45
C VAL A 14 -4.76 6.99 1.42
N PHE A 15 -4.20 5.78 1.43
CA PHE A 15 -3.02 5.45 2.22
C PHE A 15 -1.81 6.34 1.87
N LEU A 16 -1.51 6.51 0.58
CA LEU A 16 -0.41 7.36 0.12
C LEU A 16 -0.62 8.83 0.50
N GLN A 17 -1.85 9.34 0.34
CA GLN A 17 -2.19 10.72 0.72
C GLN A 17 -2.02 10.96 2.23
N GLY A 18 -2.44 10.00 3.06
CA GLY A 18 -2.29 10.08 4.52
C GLY A 18 -0.85 9.91 5.01
N ASN A 19 0.06 9.44 4.15
CA ASN A 19 1.47 9.18 4.48
C ASN A 19 2.42 9.84 3.48
N SER A 20 2.05 11.00 2.93
CA SER A 20 2.81 11.70 1.87
C SER A 20 4.26 12.05 2.28
N GLN A 21 4.51 12.20 3.57
CA GLN A 21 5.85 12.47 4.12
C GLN A 21 6.79 11.25 4.07
N ALA A 22 6.24 10.03 3.95
CA ALA A 22 7.02 8.80 3.93
C ALA A 22 7.30 8.36 2.49
N LYS A 23 8.57 8.02 2.22
CA LYS A 23 8.95 7.40 0.95
C LYS A 23 8.61 5.92 0.99
N PHE A 24 7.77 5.48 0.08
CA PHE A 24 7.39 4.08 -0.06
C PHE A 24 7.95 3.44 -1.31
N THR A 25 8.12 2.12 -1.23
CA THR A 25 8.25 1.26 -2.41
C THR A 25 6.95 0.48 -2.59
N PRO A 26 6.62 0.00 -3.81
CA PRO A 26 5.42 -0.82 -4.03
C PRO A 26 5.36 -2.05 -3.11
N ARG A 27 6.52 -2.67 -2.87
CA ARG A 27 6.67 -3.80 -1.95
C ARG A 27 6.35 -3.43 -0.50
N ALA A 28 6.75 -2.24 -0.05
CA ALA A 28 6.45 -1.78 1.30
C ALA A 28 4.94 -1.59 1.51
N ILE A 29 4.27 -0.97 0.54
CA ILE A 29 2.81 -0.78 0.55
C ILE A 29 2.10 -2.14 0.59
N ALA A 30 2.52 -3.08 -0.28
CA ALA A 30 1.96 -4.42 -0.29
C ALA A 30 2.13 -5.16 1.04
N ARG A 31 3.29 -5.02 1.70
CA ARG A 31 3.53 -5.60 3.02
C ARG A 31 2.60 -5.01 4.08
N ILE A 32 2.41 -3.69 4.10
CA ILE A 32 1.48 -3.03 5.02
C ILE A 32 0.06 -3.55 4.79
N MET A 33 -0.39 -3.60 3.53
CA MET A 33 -1.72 -4.08 3.17
C MET A 33 -1.96 -5.56 3.52
N HIS A 34 -0.90 -6.37 3.51
CA HIS A 34 -0.92 -7.76 3.98
C HIS A 34 -0.66 -7.93 5.48
N GLY A 35 -0.33 -6.86 6.19
CA GLY A 35 -0.06 -6.91 7.61
C GLY A 35 1.28 -7.57 7.97
N ILE A 36 2.28 -7.47 7.09
CA ILE A 36 3.60 -8.07 7.25
C ILE A 36 4.62 -6.99 7.65
N ALA A 37 5.17 -7.07 8.86
CA ALA A 37 6.23 -6.17 9.33
C ALA A 37 7.50 -6.30 8.50
N SER A 38 8.25 -5.21 8.35
CA SER A 38 9.59 -5.22 7.75
C SER A 38 10.56 -4.35 8.55
N PRO A 39 11.88 -4.52 8.40
CA PRO A 39 12.86 -3.69 9.11
C PRO A 39 12.66 -2.18 8.88
N ALA A 40 12.27 -1.78 7.67
CA ALA A 40 11.98 -0.38 7.34
C ALA A 40 10.57 0.08 7.77
N TYR A 41 9.63 -0.87 7.94
CA TYR A 41 8.23 -0.62 8.30
C TYR A 41 7.82 -1.57 9.44
N PRO A 42 8.24 -1.30 10.69
CA PRO A 42 7.98 -2.17 11.83
C PRO A 42 6.50 -2.16 12.21
N SER A 43 5.99 -3.30 12.70
CA SER A 43 4.59 -3.42 13.13
C SER A 43 4.23 -2.45 14.25
N THR A 44 5.16 -2.13 15.16
CA THR A 44 4.95 -1.17 16.25
C THR A 44 4.46 0.20 15.79
N THR A 45 4.87 0.62 14.58
CA THR A 45 4.44 1.87 13.96
C THR A 45 3.30 1.65 12.99
N TRP A 46 3.40 0.65 12.11
CA TRP A 46 2.51 0.50 10.95
C TRP A 46 1.28 -0.36 11.22
N SER A 47 1.23 -1.16 12.28
CA SER A 47 0.04 -1.97 12.59
C SER A 47 -1.15 -1.14 13.08
N ARG A 48 -0.94 0.14 13.39
CA ARG A 48 -2.00 1.06 13.84
C ARG A 48 -2.81 1.63 12.68
N THR A 49 -2.35 1.50 11.43
CA THR A 49 -3.10 1.99 10.27
C THR A 49 -4.26 1.06 9.94
N HIS A 50 -5.41 1.62 9.56
CA HIS A 50 -6.59 0.87 9.14
C HIS A 50 -6.36 -0.04 7.91
N PHE A 51 -5.29 0.21 7.16
CA PHE A 51 -4.92 -0.59 6.00
C PHE A 51 -4.08 -1.83 6.35
N TRP A 52 -3.62 -1.96 7.59
CA TRP A 52 -2.79 -3.09 8.01
C TRP A 52 -3.57 -4.42 7.92
N GLY A 53 -3.10 -5.35 7.09
CA GLY A 53 -3.72 -6.67 6.96
C GLY A 53 -5.08 -6.70 6.26
N ARG A 54 -5.55 -5.57 5.72
CA ARG A 54 -6.85 -5.43 5.05
C ARG A 54 -6.98 -6.27 3.79
N TYR A 55 -5.86 -6.60 3.15
CA TYR A 55 -5.80 -7.32 1.87
C TYR A 55 -5.06 -8.65 1.95
N THR A 56 -5.04 -9.28 3.14
CA THR A 56 -4.41 -10.60 3.36
C THR A 56 -4.94 -11.73 2.47
N GLN A 57 -6.18 -11.62 2.01
CA GLN A 57 -6.84 -12.60 1.13
C GLN A 57 -6.60 -12.37 -0.36
N ILE A 58 -6.03 -11.22 -0.74
CA ILE A 58 -5.65 -10.91 -2.12
C ILE A 58 -4.23 -11.41 -2.36
N ASP A 59 -3.92 -11.83 -3.59
CA ASP A 59 -2.56 -12.21 -3.94
C ASP A 59 -1.58 -11.03 -3.76
N PHE A 60 -0.43 -11.30 -3.14
CA PHE A 60 0.56 -10.28 -2.82
C PHE A 60 1.11 -9.56 -4.06
N GLN A 61 1.25 -10.25 -5.20
CA GLN A 61 1.65 -9.64 -6.46
C GLN A 61 0.57 -8.71 -7.00
N VAL A 62 -0.71 -9.07 -6.87
CA VAL A 62 -1.83 -8.19 -7.28
C VAL A 62 -1.82 -6.90 -6.47
N VAL A 63 -1.61 -6.98 -5.16
CA VAL A 63 -1.48 -5.79 -4.29
C VAL A 63 -0.25 -4.97 -4.67
N MET A 64 0.87 -5.61 -4.97
CA MET A 64 2.12 -4.93 -5.35
C MET A 64 2.00 -4.19 -6.68
N GLU A 65 1.38 -4.81 -7.69
CA GLU A 65 1.18 -4.16 -9.00
C GLU A 65 0.21 -2.99 -8.88
N ALA A 66 -0.88 -3.14 -8.13
CA ALA A 66 -1.77 -2.02 -7.81
C ALA A 66 -1.02 -0.88 -7.10
N ALA A 67 -0.16 -1.22 -6.12
CA ALA A 67 0.65 -0.25 -5.39
C ALA A 67 1.65 0.49 -6.28
N LYS A 68 2.26 -0.22 -7.23
CA LYS A 68 3.20 0.36 -8.20
C LYS A 68 2.51 1.39 -9.08
N VAL A 69 1.34 1.06 -9.62
CA VAL A 69 0.57 1.98 -10.48
C VAL A 69 0.16 3.23 -9.69
N GLU A 70 -0.39 3.07 -8.48
CA GLU A 70 -0.82 4.22 -7.69
C GLU A 70 0.35 5.07 -7.19
N LEU A 71 1.50 4.46 -6.87
CA LEU A 71 2.70 5.20 -6.47
C LEU A 71 3.26 6.06 -7.62
N MET A 72 3.24 5.55 -8.85
CA MET A 72 3.63 6.33 -10.04
C MET A 72 2.67 7.51 -10.28
N ASN A 73 1.37 7.28 -10.13
CA ASN A 73 0.35 8.32 -10.25
C ASN A 73 0.46 9.39 -9.15
N PHE A 74 0.90 8.99 -7.95
CA PHE A 74 1.11 9.88 -6.82
C PHE A 74 2.36 10.75 -7.00
N ALA A 75 3.50 10.14 -7.38
CA ALA A 75 4.76 10.85 -7.59
C ALA A 75 4.69 11.92 -8.69
N GLY A 76 3.90 11.69 -9.75
CA GLY A 76 3.66 12.71 -10.78
C GLY A 76 2.84 13.91 -10.31
N LYS A 77 2.20 13.83 -9.13
CA LYS A 77 1.31 14.85 -8.58
C LYS A 77 1.98 15.77 -7.57
N ASP A 78 3.04 15.30 -6.90
CA ASP A 78 3.88 16.12 -6.00
C ASP A 78 4.94 16.95 -6.77
N ALA A 79 5.06 16.76 -8.09
CA ALA A 79 6.01 17.46 -8.96
C ALA A 79 5.43 18.71 -9.67
N LEU A 80 4.20 19.12 -9.32
CA LEU A 80 3.44 20.22 -9.92
C LEU A 80 2.99 21.20 -8.83
#